data_AF-A0ABD5QRM9-F1
#
_entry.id   AF-A0ABD5QRM9-F1
#
_cell.length_a   1.000
_cell.length_b   1.000
_cell.length_c   1.000
_cell.angle_alpha   90.00
_cell.angle_beta   90.00
_cell.angle_gamma   90.00
#
_symmetry.space_group_name_H-M   'P 1'
#
loop_
_entity.id
_entity.type
_entity.pdbx_description
1 polymer ?
#
loop_
_entity_poly.entity_id
_entity_poly.type
_entity_poly.pdbx_seq_one_letter_code
_entity_poly.pdbx_strand_id
1 'polypeptide(L)'
;MDDRVTGDDREGRTLPAVLLCGGRGTRLGGDVEKPLVEVGGRSMIARVLDALADAGVSRVAAVASPHAPDTRYALVSGLAEEATVPCTVLDGSGEGYVADLEVGLSAVDRPAVTVAADLPLLRGRDVEAAIDEAISAGTTPGETASPPDETASPRNETISTPDDLVRSVTVCVPVAYKRAIGASVDTSFEHDGTAVVPTGLNVVGDGADRVVVRERDSVAVNVNRPGDLELTRRILRS
;
A
#
# COMPACT_ATOMS: atom_id res chain seq x y z
N MET A 1 -30.97 -26.99 16.59
CA MET A 1 -29.75 -26.51 17.26
C MET A 1 -28.75 -26.31 16.14
N ASP A 2 -28.91 -25.18 15.45
CA ASP A 2 -28.03 -24.70 14.39
C ASP A 2 -26.94 -23.90 15.10
N ASP A 3 -25.69 -24.32 15.01
CA ASP A 3 -24.55 -23.41 15.14
C ASP A 3 -23.68 -23.61 13.91
N ARG A 4 -23.90 -22.70 12.95
CA ARG A 4 -23.22 -22.60 11.68
C ARG A 4 -21.91 -21.84 11.87
N VAL A 5 -20.85 -22.41 11.32
CA VAL A 5 -19.82 -21.72 10.51
C VAL A 5 -19.28 -20.40 11.08
N THR A 6 -18.16 -20.48 11.80
CA THR A 6 -17.13 -19.43 11.82
C THR A 6 -15.83 -20.05 11.33
N GLY A 7 -15.84 -20.50 10.07
CA GLY A 7 -14.63 -20.82 9.32
C GLY A 7 -14.03 -19.52 8.80
N ASP A 8 -12.71 -19.47 8.79
CA ASP A 8 -11.87 -18.32 8.52
C ASP A 8 -12.05 -17.72 7.11
N ASP A 9 -12.88 -16.68 6.96
CA ASP A 9 -13.04 -15.91 5.72
C ASP A 9 -11.78 -15.08 5.33
N ARG A 10 -10.63 -15.27 6.00
CA ARG A 10 -9.36 -14.58 5.73
C ARG A 10 -8.35 -15.37 4.90
N GLU A 11 -8.48 -16.69 4.78
CA GLU A 11 -7.49 -17.53 4.08
C GLU A 11 -7.35 -17.19 2.57
N GLY A 12 -8.33 -16.51 1.97
CA GLY A 12 -8.27 -16.02 0.58
C GLY A 12 -7.95 -14.53 0.39
N ARG A 13 -7.76 -13.76 1.47
CA ARG A 13 -7.56 -12.29 1.43
C ARG A 13 -6.15 -11.82 1.82
N THR A 14 -5.34 -12.74 2.32
CA THR A 14 -4.06 -12.40 2.97
C THR A 14 -2.97 -12.21 1.91
N LEU A 15 -2.67 -10.96 1.55
CA LEU A 15 -1.64 -10.62 0.55
C LEU A 15 -0.27 -10.40 1.20
N PRO A 16 0.85 -10.69 0.51
CA PRO A 16 2.16 -10.18 0.92
C PRO A 16 2.25 -8.68 0.63
N ALA A 17 3.20 -8.00 1.27
CA ALA A 17 3.45 -6.58 1.09
C ALA A 17 4.91 -6.28 0.70
N VAL A 18 5.10 -5.26 -0.12
CA VAL A 18 6.38 -4.61 -0.39
C VAL A 18 6.39 -3.26 0.31
N LEU A 19 7.34 -3.07 1.22
CA LEU A 19 7.56 -1.80 1.93
C LEU A 19 8.79 -1.09 1.35
N LEU A 20 8.57 0.03 0.69
CA LEU A 20 9.64 0.82 0.10
C LEU A 20 10.23 1.76 1.15
N CYS A 21 11.46 1.44 1.57
CA CYS A 21 12.18 2.10 2.64
C CYS A 21 13.19 3.12 2.12
N GLY A 22 13.01 3.59 0.88
CA GLY A 22 13.87 4.60 0.27
C GLY A 22 13.54 6.02 0.75
N GLY A 23 14.56 6.87 0.82
CA GLY A 23 14.37 8.32 0.96
C GLY A 23 15.42 9.01 1.82
N ARG A 24 16.31 9.77 1.17
CA ARG A 24 17.33 10.58 1.84
C ARG A 24 16.78 11.68 2.77
N GLY A 25 15.48 11.99 2.71
CA GLY A 25 14.88 13.04 3.55
C GLY A 25 15.40 14.45 3.28
N THR A 26 16.06 14.72 2.14
CA THR A 26 16.71 16.02 1.87
C THR A 26 15.79 17.24 2.00
N ARG A 27 14.49 17.07 1.73
CA ARG A 27 13.46 18.11 1.88
C ARG A 27 12.87 18.19 3.29
N LEU A 28 12.91 17.10 4.04
CA LEU A 28 12.44 17.03 5.43
C LEU A 28 13.45 17.71 6.37
N GLY A 29 14.74 17.64 6.02
CA GLY A 29 15.82 18.20 6.80
C GLY A 29 16.15 17.37 8.04
N GLY A 30 17.33 17.62 8.61
CA GLY A 30 17.87 16.89 9.76
C GLY A 30 18.91 15.83 9.37
N ASP A 31 19.52 15.23 10.39
CA ASP A 31 20.61 14.25 10.26
C ASP A 31 20.10 12.79 10.24
N VAL A 32 18.78 12.59 10.33
CA VAL A 32 18.14 11.27 10.39
C VAL A 32 17.47 10.97 9.05
N GLU A 33 17.69 9.76 8.54
CA GLU A 33 17.04 9.30 7.31
C GLU A 33 15.51 9.30 7.45
N LYS A 34 14.80 9.67 6.38
CA LYS A 34 13.35 9.89 6.42
C LYS A 34 12.58 8.73 7.07
N PRO A 35 12.76 7.46 6.68
CA PRO A 35 12.01 6.35 7.28
C PRO A 35 12.19 6.22 8.80
N LEU A 36 13.34 6.65 9.34
CA LEU A 36 13.68 6.58 10.76
C LEU A 36 13.21 7.78 11.58
N VAL A 37 12.73 8.86 10.94
CA VAL A 37 12.23 10.03 11.65
C VAL A 37 11.09 9.64 12.59
N GLU A 38 11.16 10.11 13.83
CA GLU A 38 10.14 9.81 14.82
C GLU A 38 8.94 10.76 14.74
N VAL A 39 7.78 10.14 14.71
CA VAL A 39 6.50 10.75 15.07
C VAL A 39 6.09 10.09 16.39
N GLY A 40 5.41 10.75 17.32
CA GLY A 40 4.88 10.14 18.57
C GLY A 40 5.70 9.01 19.25
N GLY A 41 7.03 9.13 19.34
CA GLY A 41 7.93 8.13 19.96
C GLY A 41 8.19 6.82 19.19
N ARG A 42 7.88 6.77 17.88
CA ARG A 42 8.13 5.59 17.03
C ARG A 42 8.58 6.06 15.64
N SER A 43 9.48 5.34 14.98
CA SER A 43 9.90 5.69 13.61
C SER A 43 8.74 5.55 12.62
N MET A 44 8.78 6.29 11.51
CA MET A 44 7.74 6.19 10.49
C MET A 44 7.65 4.77 9.91
N ILE A 45 8.80 4.16 9.61
CA ILE A 45 8.87 2.81 9.09
C ILE A 45 8.25 1.77 10.06
N ALA A 46 8.52 1.89 11.37
CA ALA A 46 7.94 0.98 12.35
C ALA A 46 6.41 1.12 12.43
N ARG A 47 5.88 2.35 12.30
CA ARG A 47 4.43 2.54 12.22
C ARG A 47 3.80 1.92 10.99
N VAL A 48 4.46 2.01 9.84
CA VAL A 48 3.95 1.38 8.61
C VAL A 48 3.98 -0.15 8.75
N LEU A 49 5.02 -0.71 9.38
CA LEU A 49 5.06 -2.14 9.72
C LEU A 49 3.92 -2.54 10.66
N ASP A 50 3.63 -1.74 11.69
CA ASP A 50 2.48 -1.98 12.58
C ASP A 50 1.17 -1.97 11.80
N ALA A 51 0.97 -1.00 10.90
CA ALA A 51 -0.24 -0.91 10.09
C ALA A 51 -0.40 -2.11 9.13
N LEU A 52 0.69 -2.60 8.56
CA LEU A 52 0.69 -3.80 7.72
C LEU A 52 0.35 -5.05 8.54
N ALA A 53 0.91 -5.18 9.75
CA ALA A 53 0.59 -6.27 10.67
C ALA A 53 -0.88 -6.23 11.12
N ASP A 54 -1.39 -5.05 11.47
CA ASP A 54 -2.80 -4.83 11.84
C ASP A 54 -3.77 -5.20 10.71
N ALA A 55 -3.37 -4.99 9.45
CA ALA A 55 -4.14 -5.38 8.28
C ALA A 55 -4.09 -6.89 7.98
N GLY A 56 -3.24 -7.64 8.68
CA GLY A 56 -3.06 -9.08 8.47
C GLY A 56 -2.38 -9.43 7.15
N VAL A 57 -1.41 -8.63 6.67
CA VAL A 57 -0.60 -9.07 5.50
C VAL A 57 0.26 -10.27 5.87
N SER A 58 0.50 -11.19 4.92
CA SER A 58 1.14 -12.49 5.22
C SER A 58 2.63 -12.38 5.56
N ARG A 59 3.32 -11.46 4.88
CA ARG A 59 4.74 -11.15 5.04
C ARG A 59 5.06 -9.80 4.41
N VAL A 60 6.17 -9.20 4.80
CA VAL A 60 6.69 -7.94 4.26
C VAL A 60 8.06 -8.17 3.62
N ALA A 61 8.23 -7.74 2.38
CA ALA A 61 9.53 -7.50 1.77
C ALA A 61 9.87 -6.01 1.91
N ALA A 62 10.75 -5.68 2.85
CA ALA A 62 11.21 -4.31 3.08
C ALA A 62 12.42 -4.00 2.21
N VAL A 63 12.25 -3.16 1.20
CA VAL A 63 13.32 -2.80 0.25
C VAL A 63 14.04 -1.55 0.77
N ALA A 64 15.28 -1.73 1.22
CA ALA A 64 16.13 -0.65 1.71
C ALA A 64 17.02 -0.12 0.56
N SER A 65 17.09 1.20 0.43
CA SER A 65 17.93 1.84 -0.58
C SER A 65 19.37 2.01 -0.08
N PRO A 66 20.41 1.91 -0.94
CA PRO A 66 21.78 2.27 -0.57
C PRO A 66 21.94 3.74 -0.20
N HIS A 67 20.94 4.57 -0.49
CA HIS A 67 20.86 5.96 -0.05
C HIS A 67 20.27 6.14 1.35
N ALA A 68 19.88 5.05 2.01
CA ALA A 68 19.34 5.01 3.36
C ALA A 68 19.99 3.87 4.19
N PRO A 69 21.34 3.86 4.35
CA PRO A 69 22.05 2.81 5.07
C PRO A 69 21.63 2.64 6.53
N ASP A 70 21.28 3.72 7.25
CA ASP A 70 20.86 3.62 8.65
C ASP A 70 19.50 2.92 8.76
N THR A 71 18.61 3.17 7.81
CA THR A 71 17.30 2.49 7.70
C THR A 71 17.51 0.99 7.49
N ARG A 72 18.42 0.62 6.58
CA ARG A 72 18.78 -0.78 6.37
C ARG A 72 19.34 -1.40 7.65
N TYR A 73 20.25 -0.72 8.32
CA TYR A 73 20.85 -1.19 9.57
C TYR A 73 19.76 -1.42 10.64
N ALA A 74 18.89 -0.45 10.88
CA ALA A 74 17.82 -0.53 11.85
C ALA A 74 16.82 -1.67 11.56
N LEU A 75 16.49 -1.91 10.28
CA LEU A 75 15.69 -3.04 9.85
C LEU A 75 16.34 -4.38 10.22
N VAL A 76 17.60 -4.56 9.86
CA VAL A 76 18.33 -5.83 10.09
C VAL A 76 18.68 -6.03 11.56
N SER A 77 18.90 -4.96 12.32
CA SER A 77 19.37 -5.02 13.70
C SER A 77 18.26 -5.11 14.75
N GLY A 78 16.99 -4.97 14.36
CA GLY A 78 15.89 -5.05 15.32
C GLY A 78 14.49 -4.85 14.74
N LEU A 79 14.27 -3.84 13.89
CA LEU A 79 12.90 -3.48 13.49
C LEU A 79 12.16 -4.61 12.74
N ALA A 80 12.88 -5.41 11.94
CA ALA A 80 12.27 -6.56 11.26
C ALA A 80 11.93 -7.71 12.22
N GLU A 81 12.69 -7.88 13.30
CA GLU A 81 12.45 -8.89 14.34
C GLU A 81 11.36 -8.45 15.32
N GLU A 82 11.29 -7.15 15.65
CA GLU A 82 10.26 -6.55 16.49
C GLU A 82 8.89 -6.47 15.81
N ALA A 83 8.86 -6.52 14.47
CA ALA A 83 7.62 -6.48 13.71
C ALA A 83 6.78 -7.73 13.98
N THR A 84 5.49 -7.53 14.24
CA THR A 84 4.52 -8.63 14.44
C THR A 84 4.25 -9.42 13.15
N VAL A 85 4.65 -8.88 11.99
CA VAL A 85 4.53 -9.52 10.67
C VAL A 85 5.92 -9.98 10.20
N PRO A 86 6.07 -11.19 9.63
CA PRO A 86 7.35 -11.65 9.10
C PRO A 86 7.92 -10.66 8.09
N CYS A 87 9.12 -10.16 8.35
CA CYS A 87 9.75 -9.10 7.54
C CYS A 87 11.11 -9.56 7.01
N THR A 88 11.27 -9.59 5.69
CA THR A 88 12.53 -9.83 5.00
C THR A 88 13.07 -8.52 4.45
N VAL A 89 14.34 -8.21 4.73
CA VAL A 89 15.01 -7.01 4.22
C VAL A 89 15.70 -7.32 2.90
N LEU A 90 15.46 -6.49 1.89
CA LEU A 90 16.05 -6.59 0.56
C LEU A 90 16.88 -5.34 0.26
N ASP A 91 17.95 -5.52 -0.51
CA ASP A 91 18.76 -4.44 -1.02
C ASP A 91 18.20 -3.92 -2.35
N GLY A 92 17.67 -2.70 -2.33
CA GLY A 92 17.29 -1.97 -3.54
C GLY A 92 18.51 -1.40 -4.27
N SER A 93 18.32 -0.96 -5.51
CA SER A 93 19.39 -0.30 -6.28
C SER A 93 19.53 1.18 -5.91
N GLY A 94 18.45 1.80 -5.43
CA GLY A 94 18.39 3.25 -5.17
C GLY A 94 18.36 4.11 -6.44
N GLU A 95 18.25 3.51 -7.63
CA GLU A 95 18.16 4.23 -8.92
C GLU A 95 16.81 4.92 -9.13
N GLY A 96 15.81 4.56 -8.32
CA GLY A 96 14.51 5.21 -8.29
C GLY A 96 13.42 4.33 -7.69
N TYR A 97 12.25 4.92 -7.50
CA TYR A 97 11.09 4.22 -6.93
C TYR A 97 10.73 2.93 -7.69
N VAL A 98 10.73 2.99 -9.03
CA VAL A 98 10.32 1.86 -9.88
C VAL A 98 11.30 0.70 -9.75
N ALA A 99 12.61 0.96 -9.80
CA ALA A 99 13.62 -0.09 -9.69
C ALA A 99 13.56 -0.79 -8.32
N ASP A 100 13.41 -0.03 -7.23
CA ASP A 100 13.28 -0.61 -5.88
C ASP A 100 11.95 -1.37 -5.72
N LEU A 101 10.88 -0.91 -6.37
CA LEU A 101 9.60 -1.62 -6.40
C LEU A 101 9.70 -2.96 -7.13
N GLU A 102 10.38 -3.02 -8.28
CA GLU A 102 10.58 -4.26 -9.03
C GLU A 102 11.37 -5.29 -8.23
N VAL A 103 12.41 -4.86 -7.49
CA VAL A 103 13.14 -5.73 -6.55
C VAL A 103 12.18 -6.35 -5.53
N GLY A 104 11.34 -5.54 -4.88
CA GLY A 104 10.38 -6.02 -3.89
C GLY A 104 9.34 -6.97 -4.49
N LEU A 105 8.74 -6.61 -5.63
CA LEU A 105 7.72 -7.41 -6.30
C LEU A 105 8.28 -8.75 -6.80
N SER A 106 9.57 -8.82 -7.16
CA SER A 106 10.21 -10.09 -7.55
C SER A 106 10.38 -11.09 -6.40
N ALA A 107 10.27 -10.62 -5.15
CA ALA A 107 10.44 -11.43 -3.94
C ALA A 107 9.12 -11.85 -3.27
N VAL A 108 7.97 -11.43 -3.81
CA VAL A 108 6.65 -11.75 -3.29
C VAL A 108 5.74 -12.28 -4.38
N ASP A 109 4.76 -13.10 -3.99
CA ASP A 109 3.72 -13.56 -4.91
C ASP A 109 2.74 -12.42 -5.19
N ARG A 110 2.24 -12.34 -6.42
CA ARG A 110 1.17 -11.40 -6.79
C ARG A 110 -0.20 -12.06 -6.59
N PRO A 111 -1.24 -11.30 -6.20
CA PRO A 111 -1.24 -9.84 -5.97
C PRO A 111 -0.55 -9.45 -4.66
N ALA A 112 0.02 -8.24 -4.61
CA ALA A 112 0.78 -7.74 -3.45
C ALA A 112 0.41 -6.30 -3.09
N VAL A 113 0.40 -5.99 -1.79
CA VAL A 113 0.35 -4.60 -1.31
C VAL A 113 1.69 -3.94 -1.57
N THR A 114 1.70 -2.66 -1.94
CA THR A 114 2.92 -1.85 -2.00
C THR A 114 2.71 -0.58 -1.21
N VAL A 115 3.67 -0.21 -0.37
CA VAL A 115 3.54 0.96 0.50
C VAL A 115 4.86 1.70 0.70
N ALA A 116 4.82 3.03 0.74
CA ALA A 116 5.96 3.88 1.08
C ALA A 116 6.11 4.05 2.60
N ALA A 117 7.35 4.10 3.10
CA ALA A 117 7.64 4.24 4.54
C ALA A 117 7.32 5.64 5.12
N ASP A 118 6.86 6.60 4.33
CA ASP A 118 6.61 7.99 4.74
C ASP A 118 5.14 8.30 5.07
N LEU A 119 4.32 7.25 5.32
CA LEU A 119 2.92 7.34 5.75
C LEU A 119 2.75 6.96 7.24
N PRO A 120 3.27 7.74 8.20
CA PRO A 120 3.24 7.37 9.62
C PRO A 120 1.85 7.38 10.26
N LEU A 121 0.80 7.86 9.57
CA LEU A 121 -0.58 7.82 10.06
C LEU A 121 -1.38 6.63 9.48
N LEU A 122 -0.76 5.81 8.62
CA LEU A 122 -1.41 4.67 7.99
C LEU A 122 -1.96 3.73 9.07
N ARG A 123 -3.14 3.15 8.82
CA ARG A 123 -3.81 2.20 9.71
C ARG A 123 -4.11 0.91 8.97
N GLY A 124 -4.21 -0.20 9.69
CA GLY A 124 -4.53 -1.50 9.08
C GLY A 124 -5.81 -1.47 8.22
N ARG A 125 -6.88 -0.84 8.73
CA ARG A 125 -8.14 -0.64 7.99
C ARG A 125 -8.01 0.09 6.65
N ASP A 126 -6.97 0.90 6.45
CA ASP A 126 -6.74 1.60 5.18
C ASP A 126 -6.06 0.66 4.16
N VAL A 127 -5.19 -0.23 4.63
CA VAL A 127 -4.59 -1.31 3.83
C VAL A 127 -5.64 -2.36 3.47
N GLU A 128 -6.44 -2.82 4.44
CA GLU A 128 -7.56 -3.75 4.23
C GLU A 128 -8.52 -3.21 3.16
N ALA A 129 -8.90 -1.93 3.25
CA ALA A 129 -9.78 -1.32 2.27
C ALA A 129 -9.17 -1.28 0.85
N ALA A 130 -7.84 -1.15 0.72
CA ALA A 130 -7.18 -1.22 -0.57
C ALA A 130 -7.19 -2.66 -1.14
N ILE A 131 -6.97 -3.66 -0.27
CA ILE A 131 -7.06 -5.08 -0.62
C ILE A 131 -8.49 -5.44 -1.06
N ASP A 132 -9.50 -5.02 -0.29
CA ASP A 132 -10.90 -5.29 -0.61
C ASP A 132 -11.31 -4.68 -1.96
N GLU A 133 -10.86 -3.46 -2.27
CA GLU A 133 -11.13 -2.81 -3.56
C GLU A 133 -10.46 -3.54 -4.74
N ALA A 134 -9.34 -4.22 -4.48
CA ALA A 134 -8.60 -4.99 -5.48
C ALA A 134 -9.25 -6.36 -5.73
N ILE A 135 -9.68 -7.04 -4.67
CA ILE A 135 -10.30 -8.37 -4.71
C ILE A 135 -11.75 -8.30 -5.19
N SER A 136 -12.44 -7.17 -5.01
CA SER A 136 -13.84 -7.01 -5.43
C SER A 136 -13.98 -6.97 -6.96
N ALA A 137 -13.98 -8.12 -7.65
CA ALA A 137 -14.39 -8.29 -9.04
C ALA A 137 -15.54 -9.30 -9.13
N GLY A 138 -16.57 -9.00 -9.93
CA GLY A 138 -17.77 -9.84 -10.10
C GLY A 138 -19.16 -9.17 -9.95
N THR A 139 -19.29 -7.84 -9.80
CA THR A 139 -20.61 -7.20 -10.01
C THR A 139 -20.48 -5.91 -10.79
N THR A 140 -20.51 -6.03 -12.11
CA THR A 140 -20.97 -4.96 -13.00
C THR A 140 -22.49 -4.93 -12.93
N PRO A 141 -23.17 -3.87 -12.44
CA PRO A 141 -24.60 -3.73 -12.64
C PRO A 141 -24.85 -3.38 -14.11
N GLY A 142 -25.19 -4.39 -14.92
CA GLY A 142 -25.79 -4.17 -16.24
C GLY A 142 -24.95 -4.60 -17.44
N GLU A 143 -24.87 -5.90 -17.69
CA GLU A 143 -24.90 -6.41 -19.07
C GLU A 143 -25.99 -7.48 -19.14
N THR A 144 -27.09 -7.15 -19.83
CA THR A 144 -28.10 -8.13 -20.20
C THR A 144 -27.48 -9.09 -21.20
N ALA A 145 -27.16 -10.30 -20.74
CA ALA A 145 -26.71 -11.39 -21.61
C ALA A 145 -27.77 -11.68 -22.68
N SER A 146 -27.37 -11.56 -23.95
CA SER A 146 -28.08 -12.21 -25.06
C SER A 146 -27.92 -13.73 -24.93
N PRO A 147 -28.91 -14.53 -25.35
CA PRO A 147 -28.85 -15.99 -25.18
C PRO A 147 -27.71 -16.60 -26.02
N PRO A 148 -27.05 -17.66 -25.51
CA PRO A 148 -25.93 -18.30 -26.21
C PRO A 148 -26.41 -19.14 -27.41
N ASP A 149 -25.61 -19.10 -28.48
CA ASP A 149 -25.75 -19.92 -29.68
C ASP A 149 -25.21 -21.34 -29.45
N GLU A 150 -26.06 -22.36 -29.59
CA GLU A 150 -25.76 -23.77 -29.30
C GLU A 150 -25.00 -24.46 -30.44
N THR A 151 -23.72 -24.17 -30.69
CA THR A 151 -22.92 -24.99 -31.63
C THR A 151 -21.43 -25.20 -31.33
N ALA A 152 -20.93 -25.02 -30.09
CA ALA A 152 -19.51 -25.26 -29.79
C ALA A 152 -19.24 -26.38 -28.75
N SER A 153 -18.53 -27.43 -29.17
CA SER A 153 -18.01 -28.52 -28.34
C SER A 153 -16.95 -28.04 -27.32
N PRO A 154 -16.80 -28.70 -26.15
CA PRO A 154 -15.94 -28.20 -25.08
C PRO A 154 -14.47 -28.56 -25.34
N ARG A 155 -13.60 -27.55 -25.36
CA ARG A 155 -12.16 -27.72 -25.07
C ARG A 155 -11.94 -27.33 -23.62
N ASN A 156 -11.36 -28.24 -22.85
CA ASN A 156 -10.97 -28.01 -21.47
C ASN A 156 -9.67 -27.20 -21.45
N GLU A 157 -9.78 -25.89 -21.60
CA GLU A 157 -8.75 -24.93 -21.23
C GLU A 157 -9.40 -24.01 -20.19
N THR A 158 -8.91 -24.06 -18.95
CA THR A 158 -9.31 -23.12 -17.90
C THR A 158 -8.80 -21.75 -18.31
N ILE A 159 -9.56 -21.05 -19.14
CA ILE A 159 -9.38 -19.63 -19.42
C ILE A 159 -9.89 -18.93 -18.17
N SER A 160 -8.98 -18.48 -17.31
CA SER A 160 -9.33 -17.52 -16.25
C SER A 160 -9.95 -16.33 -16.94
N THR A 161 -11.24 -16.12 -16.74
CA THR A 161 -11.94 -14.97 -17.28
C THR A 161 -11.32 -13.68 -16.73
N PRO A 162 -11.28 -12.56 -17.48
CA PRO A 162 -10.70 -11.31 -16.99
C PRO A 162 -11.35 -10.77 -15.70
N ASP A 163 -12.54 -11.26 -15.35
CA ASP A 163 -13.26 -10.94 -14.12
C ASP A 163 -12.74 -11.68 -12.86
N ASP A 164 -11.87 -12.69 -13.02
CA ASP A 164 -11.24 -13.43 -11.91
C ASP A 164 -9.90 -12.85 -11.47
N LEU A 165 -9.36 -11.85 -12.19
CA LEU A 165 -8.07 -11.25 -11.89
C LEU A 165 -8.22 -10.14 -10.83
N VAL A 166 -7.43 -10.22 -9.76
CA VAL A 166 -7.33 -9.15 -8.76
C VAL A 166 -6.83 -7.87 -9.43
N ARG A 167 -7.57 -6.78 -9.25
CA ARG A 167 -7.29 -5.48 -9.87
C ARG A 167 -6.03 -4.85 -9.29
N SER A 168 -5.37 -4.02 -10.08
CA SER A 168 -4.34 -3.11 -9.57
C SER A 168 -5.00 -1.85 -9.02
N VAL A 169 -4.87 -1.60 -7.71
CA VAL A 169 -5.49 -0.46 -7.02
C VAL A 169 -4.44 0.56 -6.63
N THR A 170 -4.61 1.81 -7.06
CA THR A 170 -3.83 2.96 -6.57
C THR A 170 -4.70 3.80 -5.63
N VAL A 171 -4.28 3.94 -4.36
CA VAL A 171 -5.00 4.80 -3.41
C VAL A 171 -4.53 6.24 -3.55
N CYS A 172 -5.48 7.13 -3.80
CA CYS A 172 -5.27 8.54 -4.05
C CYS A 172 -6.06 9.41 -3.08
N VAL A 173 -5.61 10.64 -2.88
CA VAL A 173 -6.29 11.66 -2.08
C VAL A 173 -6.49 12.92 -2.92
N PRO A 174 -7.64 13.61 -2.84
CA PRO A 174 -7.84 14.87 -3.55
C PRO A 174 -6.80 15.93 -3.14
N VAL A 175 -6.28 16.66 -4.12
CA VAL A 175 -5.39 17.80 -3.88
C VAL A 175 -6.07 18.84 -2.99
N ALA A 176 -7.37 19.06 -3.17
CA ALA A 176 -8.17 19.98 -2.35
C ALA A 176 -8.18 19.54 -0.87
N TYR A 177 -8.34 18.24 -0.60
CA TYR A 177 -8.31 17.70 0.75
C TYR A 177 -6.94 17.87 1.41
N LYS A 178 -5.84 17.50 0.71
CA LYS A 178 -4.47 17.70 1.24
C LYS A 178 -4.21 19.18 1.59
N ARG A 179 -4.63 20.10 0.72
CA ARG A 179 -4.51 21.55 0.98
C ARG A 179 -5.35 22.00 2.18
N ALA A 180 -6.58 21.50 2.33
CA ALA A 180 -7.46 21.87 3.42
C ALA A 180 -6.90 21.49 4.80
N ILE A 181 -6.25 20.32 4.90
CA ILE A 181 -5.60 19.87 6.15
C ILE A 181 -4.18 20.44 6.35
N GLY A 182 -3.64 21.13 5.35
CA GLY A 182 -2.29 21.71 5.36
C GLY A 182 -1.16 20.75 5.00
N ALA A 183 -1.47 19.59 4.40
CA ALA A 183 -0.48 18.63 3.91
C ALA A 183 0.16 19.11 2.60
N SER A 184 1.43 18.78 2.40
CA SER A 184 2.14 19.13 1.17
C SER A 184 1.67 18.30 -0.03
N VAL A 185 1.88 18.85 -1.22
CA VAL A 185 1.54 18.24 -2.51
C VAL A 185 2.78 18.28 -3.40
N ASP A 186 3.34 17.12 -3.71
CA ASP A 186 4.54 16.99 -4.54
C ASP A 186 4.23 16.74 -6.02
N THR A 187 3.30 15.83 -6.29
CA THR A 187 2.92 15.42 -7.64
C THR A 187 1.44 15.10 -7.64
N SER A 188 0.73 15.48 -8.70
CA SER A 188 -0.70 15.22 -8.85
C SER A 188 -1.03 14.92 -10.31
N PHE A 189 -2.13 14.21 -10.53
CA PHE A 189 -2.70 13.96 -11.85
C PHE A 189 -4.22 14.14 -11.81
N GLU A 190 -4.85 14.20 -12.97
CA GLU A 190 -6.30 14.31 -13.10
C GLU A 190 -6.94 12.92 -13.12
N HIS A 191 -7.99 12.71 -12.32
CA HIS A 191 -8.83 11.52 -12.33
C HIS A 191 -10.28 11.94 -12.15
N ASP A 192 -11.15 11.58 -13.11
CA ASP A 192 -12.58 11.92 -13.12
C ASP A 192 -12.87 13.41 -12.85
N GLY A 193 -12.12 14.30 -13.51
CA GLY A 193 -12.24 15.75 -13.34
C GLY A 193 -11.69 16.31 -12.03
N THR A 194 -11.05 15.48 -11.20
CA THR A 194 -10.49 15.86 -9.90
C THR A 194 -8.97 15.70 -9.91
N ALA A 195 -8.25 16.73 -9.45
CA ALA A 195 -6.82 16.61 -9.22
C ALA A 195 -6.55 15.78 -7.96
N VAL A 196 -5.82 14.68 -8.11
CA VAL A 196 -5.54 13.71 -7.04
C VAL A 196 -4.03 13.45 -6.90
N VAL A 197 -3.62 13.03 -5.71
CA VAL A 197 -2.23 12.70 -5.35
C VAL A 197 -2.17 11.24 -4.92
N PRO A 198 -1.27 10.42 -5.49
CA PRO A 198 -1.07 9.06 -5.00
C PRO A 198 -0.54 9.09 -3.57
N THR A 199 -1.08 8.23 -2.71
CA THR A 199 -0.68 8.16 -1.29
C THR A 199 0.63 7.42 -1.10
N GLY A 200 0.98 6.56 -2.05
CA GLY A 200 2.06 5.59 -1.90
C GLY A 200 1.58 4.24 -1.36
N LEU A 201 0.29 4.06 -1.04
CA LEU A 201 -0.36 2.77 -0.77
C LEU A 201 -1.06 2.27 -2.04
N ASN A 202 -0.72 1.06 -2.49
CA ASN A 202 -1.33 0.42 -3.66
C ASN A 202 -1.50 -1.09 -3.44
N VAL A 203 -2.29 -1.73 -4.31
CA VAL A 203 -2.29 -3.18 -4.53
C VAL A 203 -1.92 -3.42 -5.98
N VAL A 204 -0.94 -4.28 -6.23
CA VAL A 204 -0.47 -4.64 -7.56
C VAL A 204 -1.00 -6.03 -7.89
N GLY A 205 -2.04 -6.08 -8.72
CA GLY A 205 -2.66 -7.31 -9.23
C GLY A 205 -2.49 -7.43 -10.74
N ASP A 206 -3.01 -8.50 -11.33
CA ASP A 206 -2.91 -8.76 -12.78
C ASP A 206 -4.15 -8.32 -13.57
N GLY A 207 -5.19 -7.84 -12.86
CA GLY A 207 -6.41 -7.30 -13.44
C GLY A 207 -6.30 -5.82 -13.80
N ALA A 208 -7.43 -5.23 -14.21
CA ALA A 208 -7.51 -3.84 -14.63
C ALA A 208 -7.05 -2.85 -13.54
N ASP A 209 -6.46 -1.73 -13.98
CA ASP A 209 -6.10 -0.63 -13.09
C ASP A 209 -7.34 0.10 -12.57
N ARG A 210 -7.30 0.46 -11.29
CA ARG A 210 -8.35 1.21 -10.60
C ARG A 210 -7.73 2.24 -9.66
N VAL A 211 -8.16 3.49 -9.83
CA VAL A 211 -7.83 4.56 -8.88
C VAL A 211 -8.93 4.63 -7.84
N VAL A 212 -8.55 4.65 -6.57
CA VAL A 212 -9.48 4.74 -5.44
C VAL A 212 -9.19 6.01 -4.67
N VAL A 213 -10.17 6.92 -4.65
CA VAL A 213 -10.02 8.22 -3.98
C VAL A 213 -10.54 8.14 -2.54
N ARG A 214 -9.77 8.66 -1.59
CA ARG A 214 -10.09 8.70 -0.16
C ARG A 214 -9.76 10.06 0.46
N GLU A 215 -10.64 10.52 1.34
CA GLU A 215 -10.45 11.73 2.15
C GLU A 215 -10.27 11.32 3.61
N ARG A 216 -9.05 10.87 3.95
CA ARG A 216 -8.70 10.45 5.30
C ARG A 216 -7.29 10.91 5.64
N ASP A 217 -7.11 11.47 6.82
CA ASP A 217 -5.81 11.94 7.31
C ASP A 217 -4.74 10.84 7.31
N SER A 218 -5.13 9.60 7.61
CA SER A 218 -4.23 8.44 7.67
C SER A 218 -3.49 8.12 6.38
N VAL A 219 -4.06 8.48 5.23
CA VAL A 219 -3.45 8.29 3.91
C VAL A 219 -3.14 9.62 3.21
N ALA A 220 -3.59 10.75 3.76
CA ALA A 220 -3.41 12.06 3.18
C ALA A 220 -2.03 12.67 3.48
N VAL A 221 -1.34 12.25 4.54
CA VAL A 221 -0.10 12.90 4.98
C VAL A 221 1.13 12.02 4.73
N ASN A 222 1.83 12.29 3.62
CA ASN A 222 3.20 11.81 3.41
C ASN A 222 4.16 12.79 4.06
N VAL A 223 5.04 12.32 4.94
CA VAL A 223 6.00 13.20 5.63
C VAL A 223 7.23 13.43 4.76
N ASN A 224 7.18 14.47 3.93
CA ASN A 224 8.28 14.86 3.05
C ASN A 224 8.93 16.20 3.42
N ARG A 225 8.25 17.02 4.23
CA ARG A 225 8.70 18.35 4.66
C ARG A 225 8.48 18.56 6.17
N PRO A 226 9.17 19.53 6.81
CA PRO A 226 8.95 19.86 8.22
C PRO A 226 7.47 20.14 8.56
N GLY A 227 6.74 20.82 7.68
CA GLY A 227 5.32 21.10 7.86
C GLY A 227 4.45 19.84 7.87
N ASP A 228 4.77 18.82 7.07
CA ASP A 228 4.05 17.55 7.10
C ASP A 228 4.30 16.81 8.42
N LEU A 229 5.53 16.86 8.93
CA LEU A 229 5.89 16.27 10.21
C LEU A 229 5.16 16.94 11.37
N GLU A 230 5.08 18.27 11.37
CA GLU A 230 4.31 19.03 12.36
C GLU A 230 2.82 18.69 12.30
N LEU A 231 2.25 18.67 11.08
CA LEU A 231 0.86 18.26 10.85
C LEU A 231 0.58 16.87 11.40
N THR A 232 1.45 15.91 11.10
CA THR A 232 1.35 14.51 11.56
C THR A 232 1.35 14.45 13.10
N ARG A 233 2.27 15.17 13.75
CA ARG A 233 2.37 15.22 15.21
C ARG A 233 1.14 15.85 15.84
N ARG A 234 0.50 16.82 15.18
CA ARG A 234 -0.75 17.43 15.64
C ARG A 234 -1.92 16.45 15.54
N ILE A 235 -2.05 15.73 14.42
CA ILE A 235 -3.12 14.73 14.22
C ILE A 235 -3.01 13.59 15.25
N LEU A 236 -1.79 13.14 15.60
CA LEU A 236 -1.64 12.10 16.63
C LEU A 236 -2.01 12.54 18.05
N ARG A 237 -2.14 13.85 18.30
CA ARG A 237 -2.49 14.41 19.62
C ARG A 237 -3.98 14.73 19.77
N SER A 238 -4.74 14.69 18.67
CA SER A 238 -6.20 14.94 18.66
C SER A 238 -6.98 13.66 18.89
#